data_AF-A0AAV2MY68-F1
#
_entry.id   AF-A0AAV2MY68-F1
#
_cell.length_a   1.000
_cell.length_b   1.000
_cell.length_c   1.000
_cell.angle_alpha   90.00
_cell.angle_beta   90.00
_cell.angle_gamma   90.00
#
_symmetry.space_group_name_H-M   'P 1'
#
loop_
_entity.id
_entity.type
_entity.pdbx_description
1 polymer ?
#
loop_
_entity_poly.entity_id
_entity_poly.type
_entity_poly.pdbx_seq_one_letter_code
_entity_poly.pdbx_strand_id
1 'polypeptide(L)'
;MKRIEDYFKTKTSVKKKKMDPEQNVELTADIDVAGSSGVQEAVKKSSADLASKEETLSCKLSEFKEKFRFDIGLYQRSLSDSEKHQFLKNCWVPDRQYQFPPSDRNLTFQKKWLNEFPWLAYSHEKCGAFCKFCVIFAANFEAGKGSHVTLRNLVKTPLTKWKKAKENFHDHESRQYHVRACEAAQNFMSIFEKRQDDIVMQIDAGRKVQVEENRKKLTPIIKTVLFCGMEGLPLRGHNESGPILGNREGSDGKFRALIKFRVDAGDEILKHHLESAQSNATYLSPQIQNEIIETCENMIVDRIVERVNKSGIFTVLADETADISGIEQFSLCVRYVDQIDEKYAVRENFLKFVPVTDLRGASLVTVLLQSLNDVELDLKKMRGLGFDGAANMSGAFNGCAAKINEQYTNSLYVHCGNHSLNLALSHSCSVPDIKNCIGTLKSVITFFRISPKKEAVLKKHIENIDNEERRKRLLFAKRDGRNILMQYRGLDLVIQR
;
A
#
# COMPACT_ATOMS: atom_id res chain seq x y z
N MET A 1 4.86 7.18 15.09
CA MET A 1 5.13 8.52 15.69
C MET A 1 5.92 9.44 14.77
N LYS A 2 7.21 9.20 14.45
CA LYS A 2 7.96 10.08 13.52
C LYS A 2 7.34 10.17 12.11
N ARG A 3 6.81 9.06 11.58
CA ARG A 3 6.00 9.03 10.34
C ARG A 3 4.71 9.86 10.39
N ILE A 4 4.12 10.02 11.58
CA ILE A 4 2.94 10.86 11.81
C ILE A 4 3.37 12.33 11.81
N GLU A 5 4.52 12.65 12.41
CA GLU A 5 5.09 14.01 12.43
C GLU A 5 5.45 14.53 11.03
N ASP A 6 5.92 13.66 10.12
CA ASP A 6 6.27 14.03 8.75
C ASP A 6 5.02 14.36 7.89
N TYR A 7 3.90 13.67 8.13
CA TYR A 7 2.62 13.89 7.44
C TYR A 7 2.00 15.26 7.77
N PHE A 8 2.12 15.72 9.02
CA PHE A 8 1.59 17.03 9.43
C PHE A 8 2.37 18.23 8.88
N LYS A 9 3.65 18.06 8.52
CA LYS A 9 4.47 19.14 7.93
C LYS A 9 4.12 19.43 6.47
N THR A 10 3.59 18.46 5.73
CA THR A 10 3.30 18.60 4.29
C THR A 10 1.99 19.33 3.97
N LYS A 11 1.05 19.43 4.93
CA LYS A 11 -0.32 19.91 4.66
C LYS A 11 -0.50 21.43 4.73
N THR A 12 0.46 22.18 5.26
CA THR A 12 0.41 23.65 5.35
C THR A 12 0.67 24.37 4.02
N SER A 13 1.01 23.65 2.94
CA SER A 13 1.56 24.26 1.71
C SER A 13 0.63 24.31 0.50
N VAL A 14 -0.61 23.79 0.54
CA VAL A 14 -1.46 23.70 -0.66
C VAL A 14 -2.77 24.47 -0.49
N LYS A 15 -2.79 25.73 -0.95
CA LYS A 15 -4.01 26.50 -1.21
C LYS A 15 -4.66 26.02 -2.51
N LYS A 16 -5.97 25.73 -2.43
CA LYS A 16 -6.88 25.30 -3.50
C LYS A 16 -6.93 26.29 -4.67
N LYS A 17 -6.82 25.78 -5.91
CA LYS A 17 -7.38 26.42 -7.12
C LYS A 17 -8.48 25.51 -7.68
N LYS A 18 -9.69 26.03 -7.77
CA LYS A 18 -10.86 25.43 -8.45
C LYS A 18 -10.66 25.51 -9.97
N MET A 19 -11.08 24.48 -10.68
CA MET A 19 -11.31 24.50 -12.13
C MET A 19 -12.73 23.99 -12.37
N ASP A 20 -13.53 24.78 -13.08
CA ASP A 20 -14.87 24.42 -13.55
C ASP A 20 -14.81 23.65 -14.89
N PRO A 21 -15.79 22.80 -15.21
CA PRO A 21 -15.79 21.93 -16.39
C PRO A 21 -16.64 22.50 -17.52
N GLU A 22 -16.22 22.40 -18.79
CA GLU A 22 -17.17 22.45 -19.90
C GLU A 22 -16.62 21.92 -21.24
N GLN A 23 -17.51 21.19 -21.93
CA GLN A 23 -17.66 20.97 -23.38
C GLN A 23 -16.93 19.78 -24.04
N ASN A 24 -17.61 18.62 -23.98
CA ASN A 24 -17.62 17.60 -25.05
C ASN A 24 -18.46 18.12 -26.22
N VAL A 25 -17.93 18.04 -27.44
CA VAL A 25 -18.70 18.17 -28.69
C VAL A 25 -18.50 16.89 -29.48
N GLU A 26 -19.59 16.13 -29.64
CA GLU A 26 -19.75 15.05 -30.61
C GLU A 26 -19.67 15.61 -32.03
N LEU A 27 -18.90 14.94 -32.88
CA LEU A 27 -18.98 15.07 -34.34
C LEU A 27 -19.17 13.67 -34.91
N THR A 28 -20.42 13.29 -35.13
CA THR A 28 -20.79 12.20 -36.03
C THR A 28 -20.79 12.73 -37.46
N ALA A 29 -20.04 12.10 -38.35
CA ALA A 29 -20.14 12.31 -39.78
C ALA A 29 -20.21 10.95 -40.46
N ASP A 30 -21.33 10.71 -41.13
CA ASP A 30 -21.61 9.56 -41.98
C ASP A 30 -20.69 9.56 -43.20
N ILE A 31 -20.00 8.44 -43.44
CA ILE A 31 -19.33 8.13 -44.71
C ILE A 31 -19.68 6.70 -45.09
N ASP A 32 -20.63 6.56 -46.02
CA ASP A 32 -20.87 5.34 -46.78
C ASP A 32 -19.75 5.15 -47.81
N VAL A 33 -18.88 4.14 -47.62
CA VAL A 33 -18.04 3.59 -48.68
C VAL A 33 -18.00 2.06 -48.56
N ALA A 34 -18.70 1.41 -49.48
CA ALA A 34 -18.56 -0.01 -49.76
C ALA A 34 -17.13 -0.31 -50.28
N GLY A 35 -16.42 -1.19 -49.57
CA GLY A 35 -15.10 -1.71 -49.97
C GLY A 35 -14.01 -1.55 -48.90
N SER A 36 -14.12 -2.24 -47.76
CA SER A 36 -13.24 -1.98 -46.60
C SER A 36 -12.79 -3.20 -45.79
N SER A 37 -12.70 -4.41 -46.37
CA SER A 37 -12.10 -5.55 -45.64
C SER A 37 -10.57 -5.40 -45.49
N GLY A 38 -9.86 -5.00 -46.55
CA GLY A 38 -8.40 -4.84 -46.51
C GLY A 38 -7.89 -3.61 -45.75
N VAL A 39 -8.68 -2.52 -45.72
CA VAL A 39 -8.29 -1.26 -45.06
C VAL A 39 -8.54 -1.34 -43.54
N GLN A 40 -9.63 -1.98 -43.10
CA GLN A 40 -9.89 -2.19 -41.68
C GLN A 40 -8.86 -3.13 -41.04
N GLU A 41 -8.36 -4.12 -41.79
CA GLU A 41 -7.34 -5.05 -41.32
C GLU A 41 -5.96 -4.38 -41.24
N ALA A 42 -5.62 -3.52 -42.19
CA ALA A 42 -4.40 -2.70 -42.15
C ALA A 42 -4.41 -1.66 -41.02
N VAL A 43 -5.56 -1.02 -40.74
CA VAL A 43 -5.73 -0.07 -39.64
C VAL A 43 -5.68 -0.78 -38.28
N LYS A 44 -6.29 -1.97 -38.14
CA LYS A 44 -6.17 -2.80 -36.92
C LYS A 44 -4.75 -3.27 -36.68
N LYS A 45 -4.03 -3.67 -37.73
CA LYS A 45 -2.63 -4.12 -37.62
C LYS A 45 -1.69 -2.97 -37.26
N SER A 46 -1.88 -1.79 -37.86
CA SER A 46 -1.16 -0.56 -37.51
C SER A 46 -1.46 -0.10 -36.08
N SER A 47 -2.71 -0.18 -35.64
CA SER A 47 -3.14 0.12 -34.26
C SER A 47 -2.54 -0.85 -33.23
N ALA A 48 -2.48 -2.15 -33.54
CA ALA A 48 -1.84 -3.15 -32.70
C ALA A 48 -0.30 -2.98 -32.67
N ASP A 49 0.30 -2.59 -33.79
CA ASP A 49 1.73 -2.25 -33.88
C ASP A 49 2.06 -0.95 -33.11
N LEU A 50 1.15 0.02 -33.05
CA LEU A 50 1.30 1.21 -32.20
C LEU A 50 1.12 0.86 -30.72
N ALA A 51 0.10 0.09 -30.36
CA ALA A 51 -0.16 -0.32 -28.97
C ALA A 51 0.98 -1.18 -28.41
N SER A 52 1.52 -2.12 -29.20
CA SER A 52 2.68 -2.92 -28.81
C SER A 52 3.97 -2.09 -28.70
N LYS A 53 4.14 -1.06 -29.55
CA LYS A 53 5.26 -0.10 -29.40
C LYS A 53 5.11 0.79 -28.17
N GLU A 54 3.89 1.22 -27.83
CA GLU A 54 3.59 1.98 -26.62
C GLU A 54 3.79 1.14 -25.35
N GLU A 55 3.35 -0.12 -25.33
CA GLU A 55 3.60 -1.06 -24.24
C GLU A 55 5.09 -1.38 -24.09
N THR A 56 5.81 -1.60 -25.21
CA THR A 56 7.26 -1.82 -25.19
C THR A 56 8.01 -0.58 -24.68
N LEU A 57 7.56 0.63 -25.05
CA LEU A 57 8.15 1.88 -24.58
C LEU A 57 7.83 2.12 -23.10
N SER A 58 6.62 1.82 -22.67
CA SER A 58 6.19 1.88 -21.26
C SER A 58 7.01 0.92 -20.38
N CYS A 59 7.21 -0.32 -20.84
CA CYS A 59 8.03 -1.33 -20.17
C CYS A 59 9.51 -0.94 -20.13
N LYS A 60 10.06 -0.41 -21.23
CA LYS A 60 11.44 0.13 -21.23
C LYS A 60 11.60 1.35 -20.33
N LEU A 61 10.56 2.18 -20.21
CA LEU A 61 10.56 3.36 -19.35
C LEU A 61 10.46 2.97 -17.87
N SER A 62 9.71 1.92 -17.52
CA SER A 62 9.66 1.40 -16.16
C SER A 62 10.98 0.75 -15.76
N GLU A 63 11.58 -0.09 -16.61
CA GLU A 63 12.91 -0.66 -16.40
C GLU A 63 13.98 0.43 -16.26
N PHE A 64 13.90 1.49 -17.08
CA PHE A 64 14.81 2.64 -17.00
C PHE A 64 14.65 3.40 -15.67
N LYS A 65 13.40 3.70 -15.27
CA LYS A 65 13.09 4.38 -14.02
C LYS A 65 13.55 3.58 -12.81
N GLU A 66 13.45 2.26 -12.87
CA GLU A 66 13.91 1.37 -11.80
C GLU A 66 15.44 1.33 -11.73
N LYS A 67 16.12 1.17 -12.89
CA LYS A 67 17.58 1.11 -12.98
C LYS A 67 18.28 2.39 -12.55
N PHE A 68 17.69 3.56 -12.84
CA PHE A 68 18.26 4.87 -12.55
C PHE A 68 17.50 5.63 -11.46
N ARG A 69 16.71 4.92 -10.63
CA ARG A 69 15.86 5.51 -9.58
C ARG A 69 16.59 6.50 -8.68
N PHE A 70 17.84 6.18 -8.34
CA PHE A 70 18.69 6.99 -7.45
C PHE A 70 19.76 7.79 -8.20
N ASP A 71 19.55 8.09 -9.48
CA ASP A 71 20.42 8.96 -10.27
C ASP A 71 20.35 10.40 -9.76
N ILE A 72 21.50 10.99 -9.44
CA ILE A 72 21.57 12.33 -8.84
C ILE A 72 20.93 13.44 -9.68
N GLY A 73 20.86 13.27 -11.02
CA GLY A 73 20.22 14.21 -11.93
C GLY A 73 18.73 14.42 -11.66
N LEU A 74 18.06 13.42 -11.08
CA LEU A 74 16.63 13.45 -10.73
C LEU A 74 16.34 14.16 -9.40
N TYR A 75 17.37 14.45 -8.61
CA TYR A 75 17.25 14.97 -7.23
C TYR A 75 17.59 16.46 -7.13
N GLN A 76 17.66 17.18 -8.25
CA GLN A 76 17.83 18.65 -8.30
C GLN A 76 16.52 19.40 -8.04
N ARG A 77 15.77 19.01 -7.00
CA ARG A 77 14.46 19.59 -6.62
C ARG A 77 14.32 19.65 -5.10
N SER A 78 13.21 20.22 -4.62
CA SER A 78 12.84 20.09 -3.20
C SER A 78 12.51 18.64 -2.88
N LEU A 79 13.13 18.10 -1.84
CA LEU A 79 13.01 16.70 -1.40
C LEU A 79 12.50 16.64 0.03
N SER A 80 11.63 15.67 0.32
CA SER A 80 11.27 15.29 1.68
C SER A 80 12.46 14.63 2.41
N ASP A 81 12.41 14.59 3.75
CA ASP A 81 13.50 13.99 4.53
C ASP A 81 13.62 12.48 4.27
N SER A 82 12.50 11.77 4.04
CA SER A 82 12.54 10.36 3.64
C SER A 82 13.26 10.15 2.30
N GLU A 83 12.97 10.99 1.30
CA GLU A 83 13.63 10.92 -0.01
C GLU A 83 15.13 11.22 0.08
N LYS A 84 15.53 12.22 0.87
CA LYS A 84 16.95 12.54 1.11
C LYS A 84 17.68 11.34 1.71
N HIS A 85 17.10 10.71 2.72
CA HIS A 85 17.69 9.54 3.38
C HIS A 85 17.81 8.34 2.42
N GLN A 86 16.74 8.00 1.69
CA GLN A 86 16.77 6.91 0.72
C GLN A 86 17.83 7.14 -0.36
N PHE A 87 17.94 8.36 -0.90
CA PHE A 87 18.94 8.70 -1.89
C PHE A 87 20.37 8.63 -1.33
N LEU A 88 20.64 9.22 -0.16
CA LEU A 88 21.99 9.22 0.42
C LEU A 88 22.49 7.79 0.70
N LYS A 89 21.58 6.87 1.05
CA LYS A 89 21.90 5.46 1.29
C LYS A 89 22.08 4.64 0.00
N ASN A 90 21.28 4.93 -1.03
CA ASN A 90 21.18 4.11 -2.23
C ASN A 90 21.62 4.85 -3.51
N CYS A 91 22.39 5.94 -3.39
CA CYS A 91 22.83 6.78 -4.50
C CYS A 91 23.39 5.92 -5.64
N TRP A 92 22.87 6.13 -6.86
CA TRP A 92 23.20 5.27 -7.99
C TRP A 92 24.69 5.35 -8.33
N VAL A 93 25.29 4.18 -8.54
CA VAL A 93 26.70 4.04 -8.93
C VAL A 93 26.74 3.26 -10.25
N PRO A 94 27.45 3.77 -11.28
CA PRO A 94 27.64 3.04 -12.53
C PRO A 94 28.21 1.64 -12.30
N ASP A 95 27.69 0.64 -13.02
CA ASP A 95 28.20 -0.73 -12.98
C ASP A 95 29.62 -0.84 -13.61
N ARG A 96 30.21 -2.04 -13.62
CA ARG A 96 31.58 -2.24 -14.17
C ARG A 96 31.64 -2.14 -15.69
N GLN A 97 30.55 -2.38 -16.39
CA GLN A 97 30.45 -2.41 -17.84
C GLN A 97 29.95 -1.07 -18.42
N TYR A 98 29.53 -0.15 -17.55
CA TYR A 98 29.00 1.14 -17.92
C TYR A 98 30.01 1.97 -18.72
N GLN A 99 29.61 2.39 -19.92
CA GLN A 99 30.41 3.22 -20.80
C GLN A 99 30.07 4.69 -20.58
N PHE A 100 31.08 5.47 -20.17
CA PHE A 100 30.92 6.90 -19.98
C PHE A 100 30.96 7.63 -21.32
N PRO A 101 30.00 8.52 -21.60
CA PRO A 101 30.00 9.30 -22.83
C PRO A 101 31.25 10.21 -22.91
N PRO A 102 31.87 10.32 -24.10
CA PRO A 102 32.98 11.23 -24.31
C PRO A 102 32.51 12.69 -24.27
N SER A 103 33.36 13.56 -23.73
CA SER A 103 33.20 15.02 -23.85
C SER A 103 33.67 15.51 -25.24
N ASP A 104 33.45 16.80 -25.55
CA ASP A 104 33.85 17.47 -26.81
C ASP A 104 35.33 17.27 -27.22
N ARG A 105 36.18 16.80 -26.32
CA ARG A 105 37.61 16.52 -26.54
C ARG A 105 37.97 15.03 -26.45
N ASN A 106 37.00 14.12 -26.61
CA ASN A 106 37.15 12.67 -26.47
C ASN A 106 37.71 12.19 -25.12
N LEU A 107 37.57 13.00 -24.07
CA LEU A 107 37.87 12.59 -22.70
C LEU A 107 36.62 12.02 -22.05
N THR A 108 36.76 10.98 -21.23
CA THR A 108 35.66 10.34 -20.51
C THR A 108 35.83 10.49 -19.00
N PHE A 109 34.71 10.38 -18.27
CA PHE A 109 34.73 10.26 -16.82
C PHE A 109 35.42 8.96 -16.40
N GLN A 110 36.26 9.02 -15.37
CA GLN A 110 36.94 7.83 -14.85
C GLN A 110 36.26 7.33 -13.58
N LYS A 111 35.80 6.07 -13.60
CA LYS A 111 35.15 5.42 -12.45
C LYS A 111 36.00 5.48 -11.17
N LYS A 112 37.34 5.44 -11.29
CA LYS A 112 38.26 5.54 -10.14
C LYS A 112 38.04 6.80 -9.30
N TRP A 113 37.57 7.90 -9.89
CA TRP A 113 37.29 9.13 -9.16
C TRP A 113 36.16 8.98 -8.14
N LEU A 114 35.21 8.06 -8.35
CA LEU A 114 34.14 7.79 -7.37
C LEU A 114 34.69 7.15 -6.08
N ASN A 115 35.80 6.43 -6.18
CA ASN A 115 36.47 5.84 -5.01
C ASN A 115 37.39 6.86 -4.32
N GLU A 116 38.01 7.75 -5.11
CA GLU A 116 38.92 8.79 -4.62
C GLU A 116 38.15 9.94 -3.94
N PHE A 117 36.95 10.25 -4.43
CA PHE A 117 36.09 11.32 -3.91
C PHE A 117 34.71 10.75 -3.52
N PRO A 118 34.52 10.31 -2.26
CA PRO A 118 33.27 9.65 -1.82
C PRO A 118 32.01 10.50 -1.96
N TRP A 119 32.14 11.83 -2.03
CA TRP A 119 31.05 12.78 -2.25
C TRP A 119 30.63 12.91 -3.72
N LEU A 120 31.43 12.40 -4.65
CA LEU A 120 31.21 12.48 -6.09
C LEU A 120 30.15 11.46 -6.52
N ALA A 121 29.21 11.91 -7.35
CA ALA A 121 28.21 11.06 -7.99
C ALA A 121 28.13 11.41 -9.48
N TYR A 122 27.91 10.40 -10.31
CA TYR A 122 27.73 10.58 -11.76
C TYR A 122 26.24 10.47 -12.09
N SER A 123 25.73 11.35 -12.94
CA SER A 123 24.38 11.28 -13.49
C SER A 123 24.43 10.75 -14.92
N HIS A 124 23.73 9.64 -15.17
CA HIS A 124 23.46 9.12 -16.51
C HIS A 124 22.60 10.11 -17.30
N GLU A 125 21.52 10.61 -16.72
CA GLU A 125 20.57 11.51 -17.38
C GLU A 125 21.22 12.83 -17.83
N LYS A 126 22.07 13.41 -16.97
CA LYS A 126 22.78 14.66 -17.25
C LYS A 126 24.18 14.47 -17.83
N CYS A 127 24.60 13.22 -18.03
CA CYS A 127 25.90 12.84 -18.59
C CYS A 127 27.11 13.53 -17.92
N GLY A 128 27.09 13.71 -16.59
CA GLY A 128 28.17 14.40 -15.90
C GLY A 128 28.17 14.27 -14.39
N ALA A 129 29.16 14.88 -13.75
CA ALA A 129 29.42 14.68 -12.33
C ALA A 129 28.79 15.77 -11.45
N PHE A 130 28.35 15.35 -10.27
CA PHE A 130 27.77 16.18 -9.21
C PHE A 130 28.37 15.81 -7.85
N CYS A 131 28.22 16.71 -6.89
CA CYS A 131 28.45 16.41 -5.48
C CYS A 131 27.12 16.05 -4.81
N LYS A 132 27.01 14.82 -4.30
CA LYS A 132 25.78 14.28 -3.70
C LYS A 132 25.31 15.03 -2.46
N PHE A 133 26.24 15.65 -1.74
CA PHE A 133 25.92 16.48 -0.57
C PHE A 133 25.52 17.89 -0.98
N CYS A 134 26.28 18.54 -1.88
CA CYS A 134 25.99 19.91 -2.27
C CYS A 134 24.68 20.05 -3.07
N VAL A 135 24.32 19.07 -3.90
CA VAL A 135 23.02 19.09 -4.62
C VAL A 135 21.85 19.14 -3.63
N ILE A 136 21.94 18.44 -2.50
CA ILE A 136 20.83 18.33 -1.54
C ILE A 136 20.88 19.46 -0.49
N PHE A 137 22.07 19.72 0.05
CA PHE A 137 22.23 20.59 1.22
C PHE A 137 22.84 21.95 0.89
N ALA A 138 23.35 22.17 -0.32
CA ALA A 138 23.93 23.46 -0.74
C ALA A 138 23.15 24.18 -1.84
N ALA A 139 22.14 23.55 -2.48
CA ALA A 139 21.46 24.10 -3.65
C ALA A 139 20.80 25.48 -3.45
N ASN A 140 20.44 25.80 -2.20
CA ASN A 140 19.83 27.09 -1.81
C ASN A 140 20.83 28.11 -1.26
N PHE A 141 22.12 27.76 -1.16
CA PHE A 141 23.14 28.65 -0.63
C PHE A 141 23.81 29.45 -1.74
N GLU A 142 24.03 30.73 -1.50
CA GLU A 142 24.92 31.57 -2.27
C GLU A 142 26.31 31.53 -1.63
N ALA A 143 27.37 31.37 -2.41
CA ALA A 143 28.74 31.27 -1.89
C ALA A 143 29.48 32.62 -1.94
N GLY A 144 30.53 32.77 -1.12
CA GLY A 144 31.41 33.95 -1.08
C GLY A 144 31.08 34.97 0.02
N LYS A 145 32.01 35.90 0.30
CA LYS A 145 31.73 37.05 1.18
C LYS A 145 30.63 37.89 0.53
N GLY A 146 29.46 37.95 1.17
CA GLY A 146 28.30 38.71 0.68
C GLY A 146 27.33 37.96 -0.23
N SER A 147 27.39 36.63 -0.33
CA SER A 147 26.36 35.83 -1.03
C SER A 147 26.23 36.13 -2.55
N HIS A 148 27.30 36.54 -3.22
CA HIS A 148 27.24 36.94 -4.64
C HIS A 148 27.69 35.86 -5.64
N VAL A 149 28.17 34.69 -5.20
CA VAL A 149 28.66 33.65 -6.13
C VAL A 149 27.62 32.56 -6.33
N THR A 150 27.08 32.50 -7.55
CA THR A 150 26.19 31.40 -7.97
C THR A 150 26.93 30.07 -7.99
N LEU A 151 26.43 29.08 -7.24
CA LEU A 151 26.90 27.70 -7.29
C LEU A 151 26.51 27.08 -8.64
N ARG A 152 27.48 26.85 -9.52
CA ARG A 152 27.24 26.27 -10.86
C ARG A 152 27.69 24.82 -10.93
N ASN A 153 28.96 24.57 -11.24
CA ASN A 153 29.48 23.23 -11.48
C ASN A 153 29.46 22.35 -10.22
N LEU A 154 29.16 21.06 -10.39
CA LEU A 154 28.99 20.02 -9.35
C LEU A 154 27.76 20.20 -8.44
N VAL A 155 27.01 21.31 -8.54
CA VAL A 155 25.85 21.60 -7.69
C VAL A 155 24.59 21.80 -8.53
N LYS A 156 24.50 22.88 -9.31
CA LYS A 156 23.34 23.15 -10.18
C LYS A 156 23.56 22.58 -11.58
N THR A 157 24.80 22.61 -12.07
CA THR A 157 25.18 22.07 -13.38
C THR A 157 26.19 20.95 -13.23
N PRO A 158 26.08 19.89 -14.05
CA PRO A 158 27.05 18.80 -14.02
C PRO A 158 28.42 19.30 -14.47
N LEU A 159 29.49 18.78 -13.86
CA LEU A 159 30.83 18.91 -14.44
C LEU A 159 30.96 17.90 -15.59
N THR A 160 31.19 18.40 -16.80
CA THR A 160 31.38 17.58 -18.02
C THR A 160 32.77 17.75 -18.65
N LYS A 161 33.56 18.72 -18.17
CA LYS A 161 34.90 19.03 -18.68
C LYS A 161 35.98 18.30 -17.88
N TRP A 162 36.60 17.29 -18.48
CA TRP A 162 37.47 16.36 -17.75
C TRP A 162 38.96 16.73 -17.71
N LYS A 163 39.43 17.68 -18.53
CA LYS A 163 40.87 18.03 -18.66
C LYS A 163 41.54 18.37 -17.32
N LYS A 164 40.80 19.01 -16.41
CA LYS A 164 41.24 19.41 -15.07
C LYS A 164 40.31 18.85 -13.99
N ALA A 165 39.73 17.66 -14.21
CA ALA A 165 38.71 17.11 -13.32
C ALA A 165 39.20 17.04 -11.87
N LYS A 166 40.38 16.44 -11.63
CA LYS A 166 40.98 16.32 -10.29
C LYS A 166 41.26 17.67 -9.62
N GLU A 167 41.80 18.64 -10.35
CA GLU A 167 42.00 20.01 -9.83
C GLU A 167 40.66 20.63 -9.41
N ASN A 168 39.61 20.49 -10.23
CA ASN A 168 38.28 21.00 -9.89
C ASN A 168 37.65 20.24 -8.71
N PHE A 169 37.93 18.95 -8.55
CA PHE A 169 37.43 18.16 -7.42
C PHE A 169 38.09 18.59 -6.12
N HIS A 170 39.42 18.74 -6.09
CA HIS A 170 40.13 19.25 -4.92
C HIS A 170 39.77 20.70 -4.60
N ASP A 171 39.61 21.56 -5.62
CA ASP A 171 39.13 22.93 -5.41
C ASP A 171 37.74 22.91 -4.77
N HIS A 172 36.81 22.10 -5.29
CA HIS A 172 35.45 21.96 -4.73
C HIS A 172 35.46 21.46 -3.28
N GLU A 173 36.26 20.43 -2.99
CA GLU A 173 36.41 19.84 -1.66
C GLU A 173 36.91 20.86 -0.62
N SER A 174 37.78 21.79 -1.05
CA SER A 174 38.28 22.88 -0.19
C SER A 174 37.29 24.03 0.03
N ARG A 175 36.17 24.09 -0.72
CA ARG A 175 35.21 25.19 -0.60
C ARG A 175 34.39 25.07 0.68
N GLN A 176 34.20 26.19 1.39
CA GLN A 176 33.45 26.23 2.64
C GLN A 176 31.99 25.73 2.51
N TYR A 177 31.32 25.98 1.38
CA TYR A 177 29.96 25.49 1.16
C TYR A 177 29.91 23.96 1.02
N HIS A 178 30.97 23.34 0.51
CA HIS A 178 31.08 21.90 0.39
C HIS A 178 31.23 21.27 1.78
N VAL A 179 32.15 21.80 2.60
CA VAL A 179 32.37 21.34 3.98
C VAL A 179 31.07 21.41 4.78
N ARG A 180 30.37 22.56 4.74
CA ARG A 180 29.08 22.72 5.42
C ARG A 180 28.00 21.75 4.90
N ALA A 181 27.97 21.47 3.60
CA ALA A 181 27.03 20.52 3.03
C ALA A 181 27.31 19.08 3.47
N CYS A 182 28.59 18.71 3.60
CA CYS A 182 29.01 17.41 4.12
C CYS A 182 28.62 17.27 5.59
N GLU A 183 28.90 18.28 6.41
CA GLU A 183 28.49 18.30 7.82
C GLU A 183 26.96 18.22 7.97
N ALA A 184 26.22 19.00 7.18
CA ALA A 184 24.76 18.96 7.17
C ALA A 184 24.22 17.58 6.78
N ALA A 185 24.82 16.94 5.76
CA ALA A 185 24.45 15.58 5.35
C ALA A 185 24.74 14.55 6.46
N GLN A 186 25.90 14.64 7.11
CA GLN A 186 26.28 13.72 8.18
C GLN A 186 25.41 13.88 9.42
N ASN A 187 25.09 15.11 9.81
CA ASN A 187 24.16 15.41 10.91
C ASN A 187 22.75 14.93 10.56
N PHE A 188 22.28 15.20 9.34
CA PHE A 188 20.99 14.71 8.86
C PHE A 188 20.90 13.18 8.95
N MET A 189 21.89 12.46 8.44
CA MET A 189 21.93 10.99 8.53
C MET A 189 21.94 10.51 9.98
N SER A 190 22.74 11.14 10.84
CA SER A 190 22.83 10.77 12.27
C SER A 190 21.52 11.01 13.03
N ILE A 191 20.82 12.10 12.75
CA ILE A 191 19.50 12.43 13.35
C ILE A 191 18.40 11.53 12.77
N PHE A 192 18.44 11.26 11.47
CA PHE A 192 17.44 10.44 10.80
C PHE A 192 17.52 8.98 11.25
N GLU A 193 18.74 8.43 11.34
CA GLU A 193 19.04 7.07 11.83
C GLU A 193 19.02 6.93 13.36
N LYS A 194 18.67 7.99 14.11
CA LYS A 194 18.63 8.02 15.58
C LYS A 194 19.97 7.74 16.29
N ARG A 195 21.08 8.04 15.64
CA ARG A 195 22.41 8.01 16.28
C ARG A 195 22.66 9.25 17.15
N GLN A 196 21.97 10.36 16.86
CA GLN A 196 22.05 11.62 17.61
C GLN A 196 20.67 12.30 17.68
N ASP A 197 20.44 13.09 18.73
CA ASP A 197 19.25 13.94 18.86
C ASP A 197 19.34 15.15 17.92
N ASP A 198 18.19 15.65 17.45
CA ASP A 198 18.11 16.85 16.61
C ASP A 198 18.77 18.07 17.28
N ILE A 199 19.48 18.91 16.53
CA ILE A 199 20.19 20.08 17.07
C ILE A 199 19.25 21.01 17.86
N VAL A 200 17.98 21.14 17.44
CA VAL A 200 16.96 21.89 18.18
C VAL A 200 16.57 21.19 19.48
N MET A 201 16.55 19.85 19.52
CA MET A 201 16.34 19.07 20.76
C MET A 201 17.54 19.14 21.71
N GLN A 202 18.76 19.35 21.18
CA GLN A 202 19.97 19.51 21.98
C GLN A 202 20.08 20.91 22.60
N ILE A 203 19.58 21.94 21.91
CA ILE A 203 19.60 23.33 22.37
C ILE A 203 18.42 23.65 23.30
N ASP A 204 17.25 23.05 23.07
CA ASP A 204 16.04 23.25 23.88
C ASP A 204 15.65 21.95 24.60
N ALA A 205 16.27 21.75 25.77
CA ALA A 205 15.93 20.65 26.67
C ALA A 205 14.44 20.66 27.06
N GLY A 206 13.80 21.83 27.12
CA GLY A 206 12.36 21.98 27.39
C GLY A 206 11.49 21.38 26.29
N ARG A 207 11.87 21.56 25.03
CA ARG A 207 11.17 20.94 23.89
C ARG A 207 11.24 19.41 23.94
N LYS A 208 12.36 18.84 24.37
CA LYS A 208 12.52 17.37 24.52
C LYS A 208 11.54 16.83 25.57
N VAL A 209 11.43 17.51 26.72
CA VAL A 209 10.45 17.19 27.76
C VAL A 209 9.02 17.30 27.21
N GLN A 210 8.71 18.36 26.48
CA GLN A 210 7.38 18.57 25.90
C GLN A 210 6.99 17.48 24.89
N VAL A 211 7.92 17.06 24.03
CA VAL A 211 7.70 15.95 23.09
C VAL A 211 7.39 14.66 23.84
N GLU A 212 8.15 14.37 24.90
CA GLU A 212 7.95 13.17 25.72
C GLU A 212 6.61 13.19 26.45
N GLU A 213 6.22 14.33 27.01
CA GLU A 213 4.89 14.52 27.60
C GLU A 213 3.77 14.32 26.58
N ASN A 214 3.90 14.86 25.38
CA ASN A 214 2.90 14.69 24.33
C ASN A 214 2.81 13.22 23.86
N ARG A 215 3.93 12.47 23.83
CA ARG A 215 3.92 11.03 23.54
C ARG A 215 3.16 10.26 24.62
N LYS A 216 3.32 10.62 25.90
CA LYS A 216 2.58 10.00 27.01
C LYS A 216 1.07 10.23 26.87
N LYS A 217 0.63 11.41 26.41
CA LYS A 217 -0.79 11.72 26.15
C LYS A 217 -1.38 10.91 24.99
N LEU A 218 -0.61 10.68 23.92
CA LEU A 218 -1.06 9.92 22.73
C LEU A 218 -1.08 8.41 22.92
N THR A 219 -0.16 7.88 23.74
CA THR A 219 -0.04 6.43 24.01
C THR A 219 -1.36 5.75 24.39
N PRO A 220 -2.16 6.25 25.36
CA PRO A 220 -3.43 5.62 25.73
C PRO A 220 -4.47 5.65 24.60
N ILE A 221 -4.47 6.72 23.79
CA ILE A 221 -5.37 6.86 22.64
C ILE A 221 -5.05 5.80 21.59
N ILE A 222 -3.77 5.68 21.21
CA ILE A 222 -3.29 4.68 20.25
C ILE A 222 -3.61 3.26 20.75
N LYS A 223 -3.34 2.96 22.03
CA LYS A 223 -3.66 1.66 22.62
C LYS A 223 -5.16 1.34 22.55
N THR A 224 -6.02 2.34 22.69
CA THR A 224 -7.47 2.16 22.57
C THR A 224 -7.89 1.89 21.13
N VAL A 225 -7.30 2.58 20.15
CA VAL A 225 -7.54 2.28 18.72
C VAL A 225 -7.10 0.86 18.37
N LEU A 226 -5.91 0.45 18.83
CA LEU A 226 -5.39 -0.90 18.63
C LEU A 226 -6.29 -1.95 19.28
N PHE A 227 -6.76 -1.71 20.51
CA PHE A 227 -7.69 -2.61 21.19
C PHE A 227 -8.98 -2.78 20.40
N CYS A 228 -9.58 -1.69 19.93
CA CYS A 228 -10.77 -1.77 19.08
C CYS A 228 -10.50 -2.58 17.79
N GLY A 229 -9.34 -2.39 17.16
CA GLY A 229 -8.95 -3.13 15.96
C GLY A 229 -8.76 -4.63 16.20
N MET A 230 -8.12 -5.02 17.31
CA MET A 230 -7.88 -6.43 17.65
C MET A 230 -9.17 -7.17 18.02
N GLU A 231 -10.10 -6.49 18.70
CA GLU A 231 -11.36 -7.07 19.17
C GLU A 231 -12.52 -6.92 18.17
N GLY A 232 -12.28 -6.34 16.98
CA GLY A 232 -13.32 -6.09 15.98
C GLY A 232 -14.40 -5.12 16.47
N LEU A 233 -14.06 -4.18 17.35
CA LEU A 233 -14.99 -3.19 17.88
C LEU A 233 -15.09 -1.96 16.96
N PRO A 234 -16.30 -1.48 16.66
CA PRO A 234 -16.46 -0.25 15.92
C PRO A 234 -15.87 0.93 16.70
N LEU A 235 -15.00 1.69 16.03
CA LEU A 235 -14.49 2.96 16.55
C LEU A 235 -15.55 4.06 16.51
N ARG A 236 -16.51 3.96 15.58
CA ARG A 236 -17.55 4.96 15.33
C ARG A 236 -18.85 4.62 16.06
N GLY A 237 -19.46 5.61 16.69
CA GLY A 237 -20.82 5.54 17.25
C GLY A 237 -21.85 6.40 16.51
N HIS A 238 -23.12 6.29 16.89
CA HIS A 238 -24.20 7.11 16.33
C HIS A 238 -24.12 8.59 16.75
N ASN A 239 -23.58 8.89 17.93
CA ASN A 239 -23.35 10.26 18.39
C ASN A 239 -21.96 10.37 19.04
N GLU A 240 -21.08 11.16 18.43
CA GLU A 240 -19.70 11.38 18.91
C GLU A 240 -19.45 12.84 19.32
N SER A 241 -20.51 13.62 19.45
CA SER A 241 -20.42 15.07 19.65
C SER A 241 -20.19 15.42 21.12
N GLY A 242 -19.43 16.49 21.35
CA GLY A 242 -19.25 17.15 22.64
C GLY A 242 -18.23 16.51 23.61
N PRO A 243 -18.00 17.14 24.79
CA PRO A 243 -17.00 16.71 25.77
C PRO A 243 -17.14 15.25 26.18
N ILE A 244 -16.01 14.57 26.30
CA ILE A 244 -15.92 13.19 26.77
C ILE A 244 -16.04 13.13 28.29
N LEU A 245 -15.35 14.04 28.98
CA LEU A 245 -15.44 14.15 30.43
C LEU A 245 -16.75 14.84 30.83
N GLY A 246 -17.37 14.35 31.90
CA GLY A 246 -18.66 14.82 32.42
C GLY A 246 -19.81 13.83 32.21
N ASN A 247 -20.89 14.02 33.00
CA ASN A 247 -22.10 13.21 32.92
C ASN A 247 -22.86 13.58 31.64
N ARG A 248 -22.74 12.74 30.60
CA ARG A 248 -23.61 12.78 29.42
C ARG A 248 -24.60 11.63 29.50
N GLU A 249 -25.87 11.95 29.30
CA GLU A 249 -26.90 10.95 29.04
C GLU A 249 -26.81 10.52 27.58
N GLY A 250 -26.49 9.25 27.33
CA GLY A 250 -26.41 8.65 25.99
C GLY A 250 -25.21 7.73 25.81
N SER A 251 -25.28 6.85 24.82
CA SER A 251 -24.16 5.97 24.45
C SER A 251 -23.12 6.76 23.66
N ASP A 252 -22.04 7.17 24.32
CA ASP A 252 -20.79 7.48 23.63
C ASP A 252 -20.35 6.23 22.85
N GLY A 253 -19.99 6.36 21.57
CA GLY A 253 -19.51 5.22 20.78
C GLY A 253 -18.41 4.42 21.49
N LYS A 254 -18.22 3.13 21.15
CA LYS A 254 -17.37 2.20 21.94
C LYS A 254 -15.97 2.74 22.20
N PHE A 255 -15.35 3.40 21.23
CA PHE A 255 -14.05 4.07 21.40
C PHE A 255 -14.08 5.13 22.52
N ARG A 256 -15.05 6.04 22.48
CA ARG A 256 -15.20 7.10 23.48
C ARG A 256 -15.50 6.53 24.87
N ALA A 257 -16.34 5.49 24.95
CA ALA A 257 -16.62 4.78 26.19
C ALA A 257 -15.34 4.14 26.78
N LEU A 258 -14.47 3.56 25.95
CA LEU A 258 -13.19 3.02 26.39
C LEU A 258 -12.22 4.11 26.86
N ILE A 259 -12.20 5.27 26.21
CA ILE A 259 -11.42 6.42 26.67
C ILE A 259 -11.88 6.88 28.06
N LYS A 260 -13.20 6.97 28.31
CA LYS A 260 -13.74 7.27 29.64
C LYS A 260 -13.36 6.20 30.66
N PHE A 261 -13.57 4.94 30.31
CA PHE A 261 -13.21 3.81 31.18
C PHE A 261 -11.73 3.85 31.58
N ARG A 262 -10.82 4.22 30.67
CA ARG A 262 -9.39 4.40 30.99
C ARG A 262 -9.12 5.53 31.98
N VAL A 263 -9.84 6.65 31.84
CA VAL A 263 -9.77 7.76 32.80
C VAL A 263 -10.31 7.31 34.16
N ASP A 264 -11.47 6.67 34.19
CA ASP A 264 -12.11 6.17 35.42
C ASP A 264 -11.27 5.08 36.12
N ALA A 265 -10.51 4.31 35.35
CA ALA A 265 -9.54 3.33 35.84
C ALA A 265 -8.23 3.93 36.36
N GLY A 266 -8.06 5.27 36.32
CA GLY A 266 -6.92 5.98 36.92
C GLY A 266 -5.84 6.48 35.96
N ASP A 267 -6.12 6.62 34.66
CA ASP A 267 -5.18 7.25 33.71
C ASP A 267 -5.17 8.78 33.86
N GLU A 268 -4.47 9.27 34.89
CA GLU A 268 -4.41 10.71 35.23
C GLU A 268 -3.76 11.57 34.12
N ILE A 269 -2.84 11.00 33.34
CA ILE A 269 -2.20 11.70 32.22
C ILE A 269 -3.23 11.97 31.12
N LEU A 270 -4.01 10.94 30.76
CA LEU A 270 -5.09 11.09 29.79
C LEU A 270 -6.16 12.05 30.32
N LYS A 271 -6.55 11.92 31.59
CA LYS A 271 -7.53 12.81 32.23
C LYS A 271 -7.11 14.27 32.12
N HIS A 272 -5.91 14.60 32.59
CA HIS A 272 -5.38 15.97 32.53
C HIS A 272 -5.29 16.48 31.08
N HIS A 273 -4.90 15.63 30.12
CA HIS A 273 -4.90 15.99 28.70
C HIS A 273 -6.31 16.34 28.20
N LEU A 274 -7.33 15.54 28.54
CA LEU A 274 -8.70 15.80 28.12
C LEU A 274 -9.31 17.05 28.79
N GLU A 275 -8.88 17.39 29.99
CA GLU A 275 -9.31 18.61 30.71
C GLU A 275 -8.62 19.88 30.19
N SER A 276 -7.33 19.78 29.84
CA SER A 276 -6.50 20.93 29.44
C SER A 276 -6.42 21.15 27.92
N ALA A 277 -6.73 20.15 27.10
CA ALA A 277 -6.62 20.25 25.66
C ALA A 277 -7.71 21.16 25.07
N GLN A 278 -7.30 22.03 24.15
CA GLN A 278 -8.23 22.72 23.25
C GLN A 278 -8.92 21.70 22.35
N SER A 279 -10.16 21.98 21.91
CA SER A 279 -11.02 21.04 21.18
C SER A 279 -10.34 20.35 19.98
N ASN A 280 -9.47 21.07 19.27
CA ASN A 280 -8.68 20.61 18.12
C ASN A 280 -7.46 19.74 18.48
N ALA A 281 -7.02 19.71 19.74
CA ALA A 281 -5.83 19.01 20.20
C ALA A 281 -6.14 17.78 21.07
N THR A 282 -7.41 17.34 21.12
CA THR A 282 -7.80 16.15 21.89
C THR A 282 -7.25 14.86 21.30
N TYR A 283 -6.99 14.83 19.98
CA TYR A 283 -6.53 13.66 19.21
C TYR A 283 -7.54 12.50 19.13
N LEU A 284 -8.82 12.79 19.34
CA LEU A 284 -9.90 11.79 19.37
C LEU A 284 -10.81 11.86 18.16
N SER A 285 -10.55 12.79 17.24
CA SER A 285 -11.38 12.99 16.07
C SER A 285 -11.30 11.79 15.12
N PRO A 286 -12.33 11.59 14.27
CA PRO A 286 -12.30 10.55 13.26
C PRO A 286 -11.08 10.58 12.35
N GLN A 287 -10.63 11.79 11.99
CA GLN A 287 -9.46 11.98 11.14
C GLN A 287 -8.19 11.44 11.80
N ILE A 288 -7.94 11.78 13.07
CA ILE A 288 -6.76 11.32 13.79
C ILE A 288 -6.81 9.80 13.99
N GLN A 289 -7.98 9.24 14.26
CA GLN A 289 -8.12 7.79 14.37
C GLN A 289 -7.76 7.08 13.06
N ASN A 290 -8.21 7.60 11.91
CA ASN A 290 -7.84 7.04 10.60
C ASN A 290 -6.34 7.16 10.36
N GLU A 291 -5.72 8.29 10.69
CA GLU A 291 -4.26 8.46 10.56
C GLU A 291 -3.48 7.47 11.44
N ILE A 292 -3.97 7.17 12.65
CA ILE A 292 -3.40 6.13 13.52
C ILE A 292 -3.54 4.76 12.86
N ILE A 293 -4.71 4.43 12.32
CA ILE A 293 -4.98 3.16 11.63
C ILE A 293 -4.06 3.01 10.41
N GLU A 294 -3.99 4.00 9.53
CA GLU A 294 -3.13 4.02 8.34
C GLU A 294 -1.65 3.88 8.74
N THR A 295 -1.22 4.53 9.84
CA THR A 295 0.14 4.35 10.35
C THR A 295 0.40 2.92 10.79
N CYS A 296 -0.55 2.30 11.50
CA CYS A 296 -0.44 0.92 11.96
C CYS A 296 -0.42 -0.05 10.78
N GLU A 297 -1.29 0.15 9.79
CA GLU A 297 -1.32 -0.60 8.53
C GLU A 297 0.06 -0.59 7.87
N ASN A 298 0.60 0.60 7.59
CA ASN A 298 1.91 0.74 6.96
C ASN A 298 3.01 0.02 7.73
N MET A 299 3.01 0.11 9.07
CA MET A 299 4.00 -0.58 9.90
C MET A 299 3.87 -2.11 9.85
N ILE A 300 2.64 -2.62 9.78
CA ILE A 300 2.38 -4.05 9.68
C ILE A 300 2.80 -4.56 8.29
N VAL A 301 2.39 -3.87 7.23
CA VAL A 301 2.73 -4.21 5.84
C VAL A 301 4.24 -4.19 5.64
N ASP A 302 4.94 -3.13 6.07
CA ASP A 302 6.41 -3.04 5.97
C ASP A 302 7.10 -4.25 6.63
N ARG A 303 6.61 -4.68 7.79
CA ARG A 303 7.19 -5.82 8.52
C ARG A 303 6.90 -7.15 7.81
N ILE A 304 5.74 -7.28 7.17
CA ILE A 304 5.42 -8.45 6.35
C ILE A 304 6.34 -8.47 5.12
N VAL A 305 6.46 -7.35 4.41
CA VAL A 305 7.30 -7.18 3.22
C VAL A 305 8.77 -7.47 3.54
N GLU A 306 9.29 -6.97 4.67
CA GLU A 306 10.65 -7.27 5.11
C GLU A 306 10.89 -8.78 5.26
N ARG A 307 9.94 -9.49 5.88
CA ARG A 307 10.01 -10.96 6.04
C ARG A 307 9.91 -11.69 4.70
N VAL A 308 9.00 -11.27 3.82
CA VAL A 308 8.82 -11.84 2.48
C VAL A 308 10.10 -11.67 1.66
N ASN A 309 10.66 -10.46 1.64
CA ASN A 309 11.88 -10.15 0.90
C ASN A 309 13.09 -10.93 1.45
N LYS A 310 13.13 -11.18 2.77
CA LYS A 310 14.13 -12.03 3.43
C LYS A 310 13.95 -13.53 3.10
N SER A 311 12.72 -14.03 3.01
CA SER A 311 12.39 -15.40 2.56
C SER A 311 12.92 -15.68 1.15
N GLY A 312 12.94 -14.64 0.30
CA GLY A 312 13.52 -14.71 -1.03
C GLY A 312 12.62 -15.34 -2.09
N ILE A 313 11.57 -16.07 -1.71
CA ILE A 313 10.52 -16.59 -2.60
C ILE A 313 9.16 -16.41 -1.92
N PHE A 314 8.13 -16.09 -2.71
CA PHE A 314 6.75 -16.01 -2.24
C PHE A 314 5.72 -16.38 -3.31
N THR A 315 4.50 -16.61 -2.86
CA THR A 315 3.29 -16.83 -3.64
C THR A 315 2.29 -15.72 -3.34
N VAL A 316 1.64 -15.20 -4.37
CA VAL A 316 0.55 -14.22 -4.24
C VAL A 316 -0.77 -14.97 -4.27
N LEU A 317 -1.62 -14.69 -3.29
CA LEU A 317 -3.00 -15.15 -3.23
C LEU A 317 -3.89 -13.92 -3.45
N ALA A 318 -4.76 -13.97 -4.45
CA ALA A 318 -5.69 -12.88 -4.74
C ALA A 318 -7.08 -13.46 -4.96
N ASP A 319 -8.06 -12.84 -4.32
CA ASP A 319 -9.48 -13.18 -4.45
C ASP A 319 -10.30 -11.92 -4.67
N GLU A 320 -11.36 -12.04 -5.46
CA GLU A 320 -12.28 -10.94 -5.77
C GLU A 320 -13.41 -10.91 -4.72
N THR A 321 -13.67 -9.74 -4.14
CA THR A 321 -14.74 -9.54 -3.16
C THR A 321 -15.36 -8.16 -3.33
N ALA A 322 -16.67 -8.07 -3.18
CA ALA A 322 -17.37 -6.79 -3.13
C ALA A 322 -17.40 -6.23 -1.69
N ASP A 323 -17.20 -4.93 -1.53
CA ASP A 323 -17.40 -4.25 -0.26
C ASP A 323 -18.89 -3.99 0.04
N ILE A 324 -19.17 -3.42 1.22
CA ILE A 324 -20.55 -3.10 1.65
C ILE A 324 -21.26 -2.07 0.76
N SER A 325 -20.51 -1.32 -0.06
CA SER A 325 -21.01 -0.34 -1.02
C SER A 325 -21.13 -0.91 -2.43
N GLY A 326 -20.77 -2.19 -2.64
CA GLY A 326 -20.82 -2.88 -3.93
C GLY A 326 -19.64 -2.58 -4.84
N ILE A 327 -18.54 -2.02 -4.32
CA ILE A 327 -17.31 -1.83 -5.07
C ILE A 327 -16.52 -3.13 -5.02
N GLU A 328 -16.14 -3.66 -6.19
CA GLU A 328 -15.28 -4.83 -6.31
C GLU A 328 -13.85 -4.51 -5.83
N GLN A 329 -13.24 -5.43 -5.10
CA GLN A 329 -11.91 -5.28 -4.53
C GLN A 329 -11.14 -6.59 -4.59
N PHE A 330 -9.82 -6.51 -4.81
CA PHE A 330 -8.92 -7.62 -4.56
C PHE A 330 -8.55 -7.71 -3.09
N SER A 331 -8.75 -8.88 -2.51
CA SER A 331 -8.10 -9.28 -1.26
C SER A 331 -6.71 -9.84 -1.58
N LEU A 332 -5.66 -9.08 -1.28
CA LEU A 332 -4.28 -9.52 -1.54
C LEU A 332 -3.65 -10.14 -0.29
N CYS A 333 -3.16 -11.36 -0.45
CA CYS A 333 -2.43 -12.11 0.56
C CYS A 333 -1.11 -12.63 -0.03
N VAL A 334 -0.11 -12.84 0.82
CA VAL A 334 1.17 -13.44 0.45
C VAL A 334 1.45 -14.67 1.29
N ARG A 335 1.97 -15.71 0.63
CA ARG A 335 2.42 -16.94 1.25
C ARG A 335 3.92 -17.11 1.06
N TYR A 336 4.66 -17.32 2.14
CA TYR A 336 6.12 -17.42 2.13
C TYR A 336 6.62 -18.30 3.28
N VAL A 337 7.90 -18.69 3.23
CA VAL A 337 8.53 -19.48 4.29
C VAL A 337 9.31 -18.54 5.20
N ASP A 338 8.88 -18.43 6.46
CA ASP A 338 9.56 -17.63 7.46
C ASP A 338 10.48 -18.49 8.31
N GLN A 339 11.63 -17.93 8.69
CA GLN A 339 12.61 -18.59 9.54
C GLN A 339 12.63 -17.89 10.91
N ILE A 340 12.18 -18.60 11.94
CA ILE A 340 12.12 -18.10 13.32
C ILE A 340 12.82 -19.12 14.20
N ASP A 341 13.82 -18.67 14.97
CA ASP A 341 14.57 -19.50 15.92
C ASP A 341 15.03 -20.83 15.29
N GLU A 342 15.63 -20.72 14.10
CA GLU A 342 16.14 -21.84 13.28
C GLU A 342 15.08 -22.83 12.76
N LYS A 343 13.78 -22.54 12.95
CA LYS A 343 12.68 -23.33 12.40
C LYS A 343 12.03 -22.64 11.21
N TYR A 344 11.69 -23.43 10.20
CA TYR A 344 10.95 -22.95 9.03
C TYR A 344 9.45 -23.17 9.23
N ALA A 345 8.67 -22.10 9.03
CA ALA A 345 7.21 -22.16 9.07
C ALA A 345 6.62 -21.47 7.85
N VAL A 346 5.62 -22.09 7.24
CA VAL A 346 4.85 -21.43 6.18
C VAL A 346 3.95 -20.38 6.82
N ARG A 347 4.00 -19.16 6.31
CA ARG A 347 3.15 -18.05 6.72
C ARG A 347 2.29 -17.59 5.57
N GLU A 348 1.06 -17.23 5.90
CA GLU A 348 0.12 -16.55 5.02
C GLU A 348 -0.27 -15.24 5.70
N ASN A 349 -0.02 -14.11 5.04
CA ASN A 349 -0.33 -12.81 5.58
C ASN A 349 -1.12 -11.98 4.58
N PHE A 350 -2.21 -11.39 5.07
CA PHE A 350 -2.95 -10.36 4.36
C PHE A 350 -2.10 -9.11 4.21
N LEU A 351 -2.15 -8.51 3.02
CA LEU A 351 -1.47 -7.25 2.71
C LEU A 351 -2.46 -6.10 2.75
N LYS A 352 -3.42 -6.10 1.84
CA LYS A 352 -4.38 -5.00 1.68
C LYS A 352 -5.55 -5.41 0.79
N PHE A 353 -6.62 -4.63 0.90
CA PHE A 353 -7.66 -4.58 -0.13
C PHE A 353 -7.26 -3.57 -1.20
N VAL A 354 -7.55 -3.90 -2.47
CA VAL A 354 -7.28 -3.02 -3.61
C VAL A 354 -8.58 -2.86 -4.39
N PRO A 355 -9.16 -1.65 -4.48
CA PRO A 355 -10.36 -1.44 -5.27
C PRO A 355 -10.09 -1.66 -6.75
N VAL A 356 -11.03 -2.33 -7.41
CA VAL A 356 -10.97 -2.67 -8.83
C VAL A 356 -12.20 -2.09 -9.52
N THR A 357 -11.99 -1.23 -10.51
CA THR A 357 -13.08 -0.62 -11.29
C THR A 357 -13.32 -1.32 -12.64
N ASP A 358 -12.34 -2.07 -13.13
CA ASP A 358 -12.43 -2.83 -14.39
C ASP A 358 -12.02 -4.28 -14.16
N LEU A 359 -12.94 -5.20 -14.44
CA LEU A 359 -12.80 -6.64 -14.21
C LEU A 359 -12.15 -7.39 -15.39
N ARG A 360 -11.72 -6.69 -16.45
CA ARG A 360 -10.99 -7.33 -17.55
C ARG A 360 -9.63 -7.81 -17.06
N GLY A 361 -9.23 -9.04 -17.46
CA GLY A 361 -7.97 -9.66 -17.05
C GLY A 361 -6.73 -8.76 -17.22
N ALA A 362 -6.66 -7.92 -18.26
CA ALA A 362 -5.53 -6.97 -18.45
C ALA A 362 -5.46 -5.89 -17.35
N SER A 363 -6.60 -5.33 -16.99
CA SER A 363 -6.74 -4.29 -15.97
C SER A 363 -6.44 -4.87 -14.59
N LEU A 364 -6.94 -6.08 -14.32
CA LEU A 364 -6.67 -6.83 -13.10
C LEU A 364 -5.17 -7.07 -12.89
N VAL A 365 -4.45 -7.49 -13.94
CA VAL A 365 -2.99 -7.72 -13.88
C VAL A 365 -2.26 -6.42 -13.56
N THR A 366 -2.62 -5.32 -14.22
CA THR A 366 -2.00 -4.02 -13.99
C THR A 366 -2.18 -3.57 -12.55
N VAL A 367 -3.41 -3.64 -12.04
CA VAL A 367 -3.74 -3.26 -10.66
C VAL A 367 -3.01 -4.15 -9.65
N LEU A 368 -2.94 -5.46 -9.89
CA LEU A 368 -2.27 -6.40 -9.02
C LEU A 368 -0.75 -6.16 -8.98
N LEU A 369 -0.09 -6.07 -10.14
CA LEU A 369 1.35 -5.83 -10.21
C LEU A 369 1.74 -4.45 -9.65
N GLN A 370 0.94 -3.41 -9.92
CA GLN A 370 1.16 -2.09 -9.35
C GLN A 370 1.05 -2.14 -7.82
N SER A 371 0.01 -2.82 -7.29
CA SER A 371 -0.21 -2.92 -5.85
C SER A 371 0.91 -3.67 -5.12
N LEU A 372 1.48 -4.70 -5.75
CA LEU A 372 2.63 -5.44 -5.22
C LEU A 372 3.92 -4.60 -5.29
N ASN A 373 4.11 -3.81 -6.34
CA ASN A 373 5.24 -2.88 -6.45
C ASN A 373 5.14 -1.73 -5.43
N ASP A 374 3.93 -1.22 -5.17
CA ASP A 374 3.69 -0.13 -4.21
C ASP A 374 4.06 -0.54 -2.77
N VAL A 375 3.93 -1.82 -2.43
CA VAL A 375 4.40 -2.38 -1.16
C VAL A 375 5.85 -2.87 -1.20
N GLU A 376 6.61 -2.53 -2.24
CA GLU A 376 8.04 -2.86 -2.39
C GLU A 376 8.36 -4.37 -2.35
N LEU A 377 7.48 -5.20 -2.91
CA LEU A 377 7.77 -6.63 -3.12
C LEU A 377 8.56 -6.84 -4.42
N ASP A 378 9.61 -7.66 -4.35
CA ASP A 378 10.41 -8.03 -5.53
C ASP A 378 9.66 -9.06 -6.38
N LEU A 379 8.96 -8.59 -7.42
CA LEU A 379 8.16 -9.42 -8.31
C LEU A 379 8.94 -10.56 -8.99
N LYS A 380 10.27 -10.43 -9.15
CA LYS A 380 11.11 -11.49 -9.74
C LYS A 380 11.22 -12.73 -8.85
N LYS A 381 10.91 -12.58 -7.56
CA LYS A 381 10.90 -13.65 -6.55
C LYS A 381 9.53 -14.32 -6.40
N MET A 382 8.52 -13.85 -7.12
CA MET A 382 7.20 -14.47 -7.16
C MET A 382 7.27 -15.82 -7.88
N ARG A 383 6.82 -16.88 -7.20
CA ARG A 383 6.82 -18.26 -7.73
C ARG A 383 5.46 -18.92 -7.78
N GLY A 384 4.44 -18.32 -7.18
CA GLY A 384 3.09 -18.88 -7.16
C GLY A 384 2.01 -17.83 -7.28
N LEU A 385 0.90 -18.22 -7.91
CA LEU A 385 -0.32 -17.43 -8.08
C LEU A 385 -1.51 -18.30 -7.65
N GLY A 386 -2.06 -18.04 -6.48
CA GLY A 386 -3.28 -18.70 -6.00
C GLY A 386 -4.49 -17.81 -6.27
N PHE A 387 -5.15 -18.01 -7.41
CA PHE A 387 -6.34 -17.26 -7.80
C PHE A 387 -7.55 -18.19 -7.97
N ASP A 388 -8.73 -17.59 -8.06
CA ASP A 388 -9.97 -18.32 -8.31
C ASP A 388 -10.05 -18.83 -9.77
N GLY A 389 -11.15 -19.53 -10.05
CA GLY A 389 -11.41 -20.17 -11.33
C GLY A 389 -12.06 -19.27 -12.37
N ALA A 390 -12.39 -18.02 -12.04
CA ALA A 390 -13.06 -17.12 -12.96
C ALA A 390 -12.25 -16.92 -14.25
N ALA A 391 -12.93 -16.79 -15.39
CA ALA A 391 -12.27 -16.72 -16.70
C ALA A 391 -11.25 -15.57 -16.80
N ASN A 392 -11.51 -14.45 -16.09
CA ASN A 392 -10.60 -13.31 -16.04
C ASN A 392 -9.35 -13.56 -15.20
N MET A 393 -9.36 -14.55 -14.31
CA MET A 393 -8.23 -14.92 -13.44
C MET A 393 -7.47 -16.15 -13.97
N SER A 394 -8.20 -17.20 -14.36
CA SER A 394 -7.67 -18.52 -14.74
C SER A 394 -7.54 -18.76 -16.25
N GLY A 395 -8.08 -17.85 -17.08
CA GLY A 395 -8.12 -18.03 -18.53
C GLY A 395 -6.75 -18.29 -19.15
N ALA A 396 -6.65 -19.32 -20.00
CA ALA A 396 -5.39 -19.83 -20.53
C ALA A 396 -4.58 -18.82 -21.37
N PHE A 397 -5.25 -17.84 -22.00
CA PHE A 397 -4.62 -16.83 -22.86
C PHE A 397 -4.78 -15.41 -22.30
N ASN A 398 -5.97 -15.06 -21.81
CA ASN A 398 -6.30 -13.71 -21.37
C ASN A 398 -6.53 -13.58 -19.86
N GLY A 399 -6.38 -14.68 -19.12
CA GLY A 399 -6.51 -14.68 -17.67
C GLY A 399 -5.34 -13.97 -16.99
N CYS A 400 -5.60 -13.45 -15.80
CA CYS A 400 -4.61 -12.78 -14.97
C CYS A 400 -3.37 -13.66 -14.76
N ALA A 401 -3.57 -14.95 -14.45
CA ALA A 401 -2.48 -15.90 -14.26
C ALA A 401 -1.61 -16.10 -15.51
N ALA A 402 -2.23 -16.23 -16.69
CA ALA A 402 -1.49 -16.43 -17.94
C ALA A 402 -0.61 -15.21 -18.27
N LYS A 403 -1.18 -14.00 -18.17
CA LYS A 403 -0.46 -12.75 -18.43
C LYS A 403 0.67 -12.48 -17.44
N ILE A 404 0.48 -12.83 -16.17
CA ILE A 404 1.56 -12.73 -15.18
C ILE A 404 2.66 -13.73 -15.50
N ASN A 405 2.32 -14.94 -15.94
CA ASN A 405 3.30 -15.97 -16.30
C ASN A 405 4.11 -15.58 -17.55
N GLU A 406 3.51 -14.87 -18.52
CA GLU A 406 4.25 -14.31 -19.67
C GLU A 406 5.38 -13.35 -19.24
N GLN A 407 5.16 -12.54 -18.21
CA GLN A 407 6.15 -11.61 -17.67
C GLN A 407 7.09 -12.27 -16.64
N TYR A 408 6.55 -13.19 -15.84
CA TYR A 408 7.22 -13.86 -14.73
C TYR A 408 7.09 -15.38 -14.90
N THR A 409 7.91 -15.93 -15.81
CA THR A 409 7.84 -17.33 -16.30
C THR A 409 7.97 -18.42 -15.24
N ASN A 410 8.40 -18.06 -14.04
CA ASN A 410 8.55 -18.99 -12.92
C ASN A 410 7.36 -18.96 -11.96
N SER A 411 6.28 -18.25 -12.31
CA SER A 411 5.08 -18.17 -11.49
C SER A 411 4.13 -19.32 -11.83
N LEU A 412 3.91 -20.21 -10.85
CA LEU A 412 3.00 -21.34 -10.99
C LEU A 412 1.57 -20.93 -10.57
N TYR A 413 0.63 -21.06 -11.50
CA TYR A 413 -0.78 -20.90 -11.18
C TYR A 413 -1.33 -22.13 -10.44
N VAL A 414 -2.02 -21.88 -9.32
CA VAL A 414 -2.76 -22.88 -8.55
C VAL A 414 -4.21 -22.43 -8.44
N HIS A 415 -5.10 -23.25 -8.98
CA HIS A 415 -6.54 -23.01 -8.93
C HIS A 415 -7.08 -23.17 -7.50
N CYS A 416 -7.91 -22.22 -7.07
CA CYS A 416 -8.48 -22.22 -5.72
C CYS A 416 -9.25 -23.52 -5.41
N GLY A 417 -8.83 -24.23 -4.36
CA GLY A 417 -9.47 -25.47 -3.91
C GLY A 417 -10.92 -25.27 -3.46
N ASN A 418 -11.20 -24.17 -2.76
CA ASN A 418 -12.57 -23.85 -2.32
C ASN A 418 -13.49 -23.58 -3.51
N HIS A 419 -13.02 -22.83 -4.50
CA HIS A 419 -13.77 -22.58 -5.72
C HIS A 419 -14.01 -23.89 -6.51
N SER A 420 -12.98 -24.74 -6.61
CA SER A 420 -13.09 -26.07 -7.24
C SER A 420 -14.16 -26.93 -6.57
N LEU A 421 -14.14 -26.99 -5.23
CA LEU A 421 -15.10 -27.75 -4.45
C LEU A 421 -16.51 -27.18 -4.63
N ASN A 422 -16.67 -25.86 -4.56
CA ASN A 422 -17.96 -25.21 -4.76
C ASN A 422 -18.53 -25.50 -6.15
N LEU A 423 -17.69 -25.49 -7.19
CA LEU A 423 -18.10 -25.82 -8.55
C LEU A 423 -18.55 -27.29 -8.65
N ALA A 424 -17.80 -28.22 -8.05
CA ALA A 424 -18.17 -29.63 -8.01
C ALA A 424 -19.51 -29.87 -7.28
N LEU A 425 -19.73 -29.19 -6.15
CA LEU A 425 -20.99 -29.24 -5.40
C LEU A 425 -22.16 -28.65 -6.19
N SER A 426 -21.95 -27.50 -6.84
CA SER A 426 -22.93 -26.84 -7.69
C SER A 426 -23.35 -27.72 -8.88
N HIS A 427 -22.37 -28.35 -9.54
CA HIS A 427 -22.65 -29.32 -10.61
C HIS A 427 -23.42 -30.54 -10.10
N SER A 428 -23.07 -31.06 -8.93
CA SER A 428 -23.78 -32.18 -8.31
C SER A 428 -25.24 -31.83 -7.99
N CYS A 429 -25.52 -30.57 -7.65
CA CYS A 429 -26.89 -30.08 -7.42
C CYS A 429 -27.75 -30.02 -8.69
N SER A 430 -27.16 -30.16 -9.88
CA SER A 430 -27.89 -30.23 -11.15
C SER A 430 -28.47 -31.62 -11.44
N VAL A 431 -28.05 -32.66 -10.69
CA VAL A 431 -28.63 -34.01 -10.77
C VAL A 431 -30.11 -33.94 -10.39
N PRO A 432 -31.05 -34.47 -11.20
CA PRO A 432 -32.49 -34.30 -10.99
C PRO A 432 -32.96 -34.69 -9.58
N ASP A 433 -32.50 -35.81 -9.04
CA ASP A 433 -32.90 -36.27 -7.71
C ASP A 433 -32.44 -35.31 -6.60
N ILE A 434 -31.20 -34.82 -6.70
CA ILE A 434 -30.64 -33.85 -5.75
C ILE A 434 -31.36 -32.51 -5.88
N LYS A 435 -31.57 -32.04 -7.12
CA LYS A 435 -32.29 -30.80 -7.41
C LYS A 435 -33.72 -30.83 -6.87
N ASN A 436 -34.43 -31.94 -7.08
CA ASN A 436 -35.79 -32.13 -6.60
C ASN A 436 -35.83 -32.17 -5.07
N CYS A 437 -34.91 -32.92 -4.44
CA CYS A 437 -34.78 -32.95 -2.99
C CYS A 437 -34.54 -31.54 -2.40
N ILE A 438 -33.53 -30.82 -2.92
CA ILE A 438 -33.22 -29.44 -2.50
C ILE A 438 -34.41 -28.51 -2.77
N GLY A 439 -35.10 -28.66 -3.91
CA GLY A 439 -36.29 -27.90 -4.26
C GLY A 439 -37.43 -28.11 -3.26
N THR A 440 -37.74 -29.35 -2.92
CA THR A 440 -38.73 -29.69 -1.88
C THR A 440 -38.34 -29.07 -0.54
N LEU A 441 -37.07 -29.17 -0.14
CA LEU A 441 -36.58 -28.55 1.10
C LEU A 441 -36.74 -27.03 1.09
N LYS A 442 -36.32 -26.35 0.02
CA LYS A 442 -36.51 -24.90 -0.14
C LYS A 442 -37.98 -24.51 -0.06
N SER A 443 -38.89 -25.29 -0.64
CA SER A 443 -40.33 -25.05 -0.58
C SER A 443 -40.88 -25.17 0.85
N VAL A 444 -40.47 -26.20 1.60
CA VAL A 444 -40.87 -26.38 3.00
C VAL A 444 -40.35 -25.23 3.88
N ILE A 445 -39.08 -24.84 3.70
CA ILE A 445 -38.49 -23.72 4.42
C ILE A 445 -39.25 -22.43 4.14
N THR A 446 -39.51 -22.16 2.86
CA THR A 446 -40.22 -20.97 2.40
C THR A 446 -41.64 -20.93 2.97
N PHE A 447 -42.35 -22.07 2.99
CA PHE A 447 -43.68 -22.19 3.58
C PHE A 447 -43.74 -21.73 5.04
N PHE A 448 -42.75 -22.11 5.86
CA PHE A 448 -42.69 -21.70 7.26
C PHE A 448 -42.18 -20.27 7.45
N ARG A 449 -41.27 -19.78 6.60
CA ARG A 449 -40.71 -18.41 6.72
C ARG A 449 -41.66 -17.30 6.24
N ILE A 450 -42.54 -17.58 5.27
CA ILE A 450 -43.46 -16.56 4.74
C ILE A 450 -44.45 -16.06 5.81
N SER A 451 -44.75 -16.87 6.84
CA SER A 451 -45.75 -16.51 7.85
C SER A 451 -45.21 -16.64 9.27
N PRO A 452 -45.14 -15.53 10.04
CA PRO A 452 -44.78 -15.57 11.46
C PRO A 452 -45.66 -16.52 12.29
N LYS A 453 -46.93 -16.70 11.89
CA LYS A 453 -47.86 -17.64 12.53
C LYS A 453 -47.43 -19.09 12.32
N LYS A 454 -47.07 -19.47 11.09
CA LYS A 454 -46.57 -20.82 10.77
C LYS A 454 -45.24 -21.09 11.45
N GLU A 455 -44.38 -20.08 11.52
CA GLU A 455 -43.10 -20.17 12.23
C GLU A 455 -43.30 -20.38 13.75
N ALA A 456 -44.29 -19.73 14.36
CA ALA A 456 -44.64 -19.92 15.77
C ALA A 456 -45.17 -21.33 16.05
N VAL A 457 -46.02 -21.88 15.16
CA VAL A 457 -46.50 -23.27 15.26
C VAL A 457 -45.34 -24.26 15.17
N LEU A 458 -44.42 -24.05 14.23
CA LEU A 458 -43.21 -24.88 14.11
C LEU A 458 -42.36 -24.83 15.39
N LYS A 459 -42.18 -23.64 16.00
CA LYS A 459 -41.46 -23.50 17.28
C LYS A 459 -42.12 -24.32 18.40
N LYS A 460 -43.44 -24.20 18.55
CA LYS A 460 -44.19 -24.95 19.56
C LYS A 460 -44.06 -26.46 19.39
N HIS A 461 -44.06 -26.96 18.15
CA HIS A 461 -43.83 -28.38 17.89
C HIS A 461 -42.40 -28.82 18.18
N ILE A 462 -41.38 -27.99 17.89
CA ILE A 462 -39.99 -28.31 18.23
C ILE A 462 -39.80 -28.38 19.75
N GLU A 463 -40.43 -27.47 20.50
CA GLU A 463 -40.37 -27.44 21.97
C GLU A 463 -40.96 -28.71 22.62
N ASN A 464 -41.99 -29.28 21.97
CA ASN A 464 -42.68 -30.50 22.40
C ASN A 464 -41.97 -31.81 21.99
N ILE A 465 -40.77 -31.77 21.42
CA ILE A 465 -39.99 -32.98 21.10
C ILE A 465 -39.35 -33.52 22.38
N ASP A 466 -39.66 -34.77 22.74
CA ASP A 466 -39.15 -35.43 23.95
C ASP A 466 -37.63 -35.66 23.94
N ASN A 467 -37.04 -35.82 22.75
CA ASN A 467 -35.60 -35.99 22.61
C ASN A 467 -34.88 -34.64 22.76
N GLU A 468 -34.23 -34.45 23.91
CA GLU A 468 -33.58 -33.19 24.28
C GLU A 468 -32.43 -32.79 23.35
N GLU A 469 -31.60 -33.74 22.89
CA GLU A 469 -30.54 -33.45 21.92
C GLU A 469 -31.11 -32.99 20.58
N ARG A 470 -32.14 -33.69 20.09
CA ARG A 470 -32.82 -33.35 18.83
C ARG A 470 -33.47 -31.98 18.91
N ARG A 471 -34.11 -31.66 20.05
CA ARG A 471 -34.70 -30.34 20.33
C ARG A 471 -33.64 -29.24 20.35
N LYS A 472 -32.53 -29.44 21.07
CA LYS A 472 -31.41 -28.48 21.14
C LYS A 472 -30.80 -28.21 19.75
N ARG A 473 -30.59 -29.25 18.93
CA ARG A 473 -30.07 -29.11 17.55
C ARG A 473 -31.02 -28.29 16.66
N LEU A 474 -32.32 -28.56 16.70
CA LEU A 474 -33.33 -27.85 15.91
C LEU A 474 -33.50 -26.37 16.34
N LEU A 475 -33.35 -26.08 17.63
CA LEU A 475 -33.36 -24.70 18.15
C LEU A 475 -32.06 -23.96 17.88
N PHE A 476 -30.91 -24.65 17.89
CA PHE A 476 -29.60 -24.06 17.61
C PHE A 476 -29.47 -23.60 16.16
N ALA A 477 -29.91 -24.43 15.20
CA ALA A 477 -29.95 -24.09 13.76
C ALA A 477 -30.77 -22.81 13.46
N LYS A 478 -31.63 -22.36 14.38
CA LYS A 478 -32.42 -21.14 14.25
C LYS A 478 -31.69 -19.86 14.67
N ARG A 479 -30.78 -19.93 15.65
CA ARG A 479 -30.09 -18.74 16.19
C ARG A 479 -29.18 -18.06 15.16
N ASP A 480 -28.65 -18.83 14.21
CA ASP A 480 -27.73 -18.30 13.19
C ASP A 480 -28.41 -17.60 12.01
N GLY A 481 -29.75 -17.58 11.94
CA GLY A 481 -30.54 -16.81 10.96
C GLY A 481 -30.30 -17.10 9.46
N ARG A 482 -29.30 -17.92 9.11
CA ARG A 482 -28.81 -18.09 7.73
C ARG A 482 -28.71 -19.54 7.25
N ASN A 483 -28.64 -20.56 8.12
CA ASN A 483 -28.41 -21.95 7.68
C ASN A 483 -29.34 -22.95 8.38
N ILE A 484 -30.07 -23.75 7.61
CA ILE A 484 -30.59 -25.03 8.12
C ILE A 484 -29.53 -26.07 7.80
N LEU A 485 -28.82 -26.57 8.81
CA LEU A 485 -27.97 -27.76 8.67
C LEU A 485 -28.88 -28.98 8.43
N MET A 486 -28.74 -29.63 7.28
CA MET A 486 -29.02 -31.05 7.17
C MET A 486 -27.73 -31.82 7.40
N GLN A 487 -27.62 -32.50 8.55
CA GLN A 487 -26.62 -33.54 8.75
C GLN A 487 -27.18 -34.87 8.24
N TYR A 488 -26.62 -35.39 7.16
CA TYR A 488 -26.79 -36.80 6.79
C TYR A 488 -25.46 -37.52 6.99
N ARG A 489 -25.42 -38.44 7.97
CA ARG A 489 -24.29 -39.35 8.27
C ARG A 489 -22.89 -38.72 8.17
N GLY A 490 -22.66 -37.60 8.87
CA GLY A 490 -21.33 -37.01 9.02
C GLY A 490 -20.88 -36.05 7.91
N LEU A 491 -21.74 -35.71 6.95
CA LEU A 491 -21.52 -34.60 6.02
C LEU A 491 -22.35 -33.38 6.45
N ASP A 492 -21.67 -32.33 6.87
CA ASP A 492 -22.26 -31.01 7.08
C ASP A 492 -22.45 -30.33 5.71
N LEU A 493 -23.63 -30.51 5.11
CA LEU A 493 -24.01 -29.73 3.93
C LEU A 493 -24.56 -28.37 4.39
N VAL A 494 -23.68 -27.37 4.40
CA VAL A 494 -24.07 -25.97 4.48
C VAL A 494 -24.60 -25.56 3.12
N ILE A 495 -25.92 -25.49 2.95
CA ILE A 495 -26.53 -24.84 1.78
C ILE A 495 -26.39 -23.33 1.97
N GLN A 496 -25.22 -22.80 1.64
CA GLN A 496 -25.03 -21.36 1.44
C GLN A 496 -25.68 -20.94 0.12
N ARG A 497 -26.13 -19.68 0.09
CA ARG A 497 -26.75 -19.06 -1.07
C ARG A 497 -25.71 -18.70 -2.11
#